data_AF-A0A2T3HI34-F1
#
_entry.id   AF-A0A2T3HI34-F1
#
_cell.length_a   1.000
_cell.length_b   1.000
_cell.length_c   1.000
_cell.angle_alpha   90.00
_cell.angle_beta   90.00
_cell.angle_gamma   90.00
#
_symmetry.space_group_name_H-M   'P 1'
#
loop_
_entity.id
_entity.type
_entity.pdbx_description
1 polymer ?
#
loop_
_entity_poly.entity_id
_entity_poly.type
_entity_poly.pdbx_seq_one_letter_code
_entity_poly.pdbx_strand_id
1 'polypeptide(L)'
;MKAFAGHHLILGGYGEMPSLQTPEYRFVSLGAYLPAALAHQLLQACLDQGADAILPLLAEEVRALAESAVLFAEFGIRVLLPADAIHWLAPATPAAERWSVWLEGKPVAAFPPLTGAEESAGRSAALQGAFVSDQNGHFQLFTVSADGL
;
A
#
# COMPACT_ATOMS: atom_id res chain seq x y z
N MET A 1 -13.98 5.17 -0.89
CA MET A 1 -13.27 5.40 -2.17
C MET A 1 -12.99 6.89 -2.47
N LYS A 2 -12.80 7.75 -1.44
CA LYS A 2 -12.40 9.17 -1.63
C LYS A 2 -10.88 9.36 -1.80
N ALA A 3 -10.08 8.43 -1.25
CA ALA A 3 -8.62 8.50 -1.23
C ALA A 3 -7.97 8.56 -2.62
N PHE A 4 -8.62 7.94 -3.61
CA PHE A 4 -8.12 7.78 -4.96
C PHE A 4 -9.18 8.21 -5.98
N ALA A 5 -9.94 9.27 -5.67
CA ALA A 5 -10.93 9.79 -6.60
C ALA A 5 -10.26 10.19 -7.93
N GLY A 6 -10.82 9.74 -9.05
CA GLY A 6 -10.25 9.96 -10.38
C GLY A 6 -9.18 8.94 -10.80
N HIS A 7 -8.88 7.94 -9.96
CA HIS A 7 -8.04 6.80 -10.32
C HIS A 7 -8.88 5.54 -10.55
N HIS A 8 -8.41 4.69 -11.46
CA HIS A 8 -8.95 3.35 -11.64
C HIS A 8 -8.28 2.40 -10.64
N LEU A 9 -9.06 1.78 -9.75
CA LEU A 9 -8.51 0.92 -8.71
C LEU A 9 -8.46 -0.54 -9.16
N ILE A 10 -7.34 -1.18 -8.87
CA ILE A 10 -7.12 -2.60 -9.13
C ILE A 10 -6.82 -3.25 -7.79
N LEU A 11 -7.74 -4.11 -7.34
CA LEU A 11 -7.65 -4.82 -6.08
C LEU A 11 -7.07 -6.21 -6.36
N GLY A 12 -5.77 -6.36 -6.11
CA GLY A 12 -5.06 -7.62 -6.28
C GLY A 12 -5.25 -8.52 -5.05
N GLY A 13 -5.47 -9.81 -5.29
CA GLY A 13 -5.42 -10.84 -4.26
C GLY A 13 -4.83 -12.14 -4.79
N TYR A 14 -4.23 -12.93 -3.91
CA TYR A 14 -3.67 -14.23 -4.28
C TYR A 14 -4.77 -15.30 -4.34
N GLY A 15 -4.64 -16.25 -5.26
CA GLY A 15 -5.64 -17.29 -5.49
C GLY A 15 -6.82 -16.81 -6.34
N GLU A 16 -7.98 -17.46 -6.19
CA GLU A 16 -9.17 -17.11 -6.97
C GLU A 16 -9.81 -15.82 -6.44
N MET A 17 -10.08 -14.89 -7.35
CA MET A 17 -10.71 -13.60 -7.02
C MET A 17 -12.10 -13.52 -7.68
N PRO A 18 -13.06 -12.80 -7.08
CA PRO A 18 -14.37 -12.60 -7.68
C PRO A 18 -14.26 -11.84 -9.00
N SER A 19 -15.03 -12.25 -10.02
CA SER A 19 -15.12 -11.56 -11.32
C SER A 19 -15.96 -10.27 -11.25
N LEU A 20 -15.81 -9.49 -10.18
CA LEU A 20 -16.53 -8.24 -9.98
C LEU A 20 -15.73 -7.06 -10.54
N GLN A 21 -16.36 -6.31 -11.45
CA GLN A 21 -15.82 -5.09 -12.04
C GLN A 21 -16.89 -3.99 -11.98
N THR A 22 -16.50 -2.83 -11.46
CA THR A 22 -17.28 -1.59 -11.51
C THR A 22 -16.50 -0.54 -12.32
N PRO A 23 -17.10 0.62 -12.65
CA PRO A 23 -16.37 1.72 -13.27
C PRO A 23 -15.18 2.23 -12.44
N GLU A 24 -15.20 2.01 -11.13
CA GLU A 24 -14.22 2.58 -10.20
C GLU A 24 -13.17 1.57 -9.73
N TYR A 25 -13.51 0.28 -9.67
CA TYR A 25 -12.55 -0.75 -9.30
C TYR A 25 -12.80 -2.10 -9.97
N ARG A 26 -11.75 -2.91 -10.07
CA ARG A 26 -11.83 -4.33 -10.45
C ARG A 26 -10.97 -5.20 -9.54
N PHE A 27 -11.38 -6.44 -9.32
CA PHE A 27 -10.54 -7.45 -8.68
C PHE A 27 -9.70 -8.19 -9.71
N VAL A 28 -8.45 -8.50 -9.36
CA VAL A 28 -7.55 -9.31 -10.18
C VAL A 28 -6.87 -10.37 -9.33
N SER A 29 -6.80 -11.58 -9.86
CA SER A 29 -5.95 -12.62 -9.27
C SER A 29 -4.49 -12.29 -9.54
N LEU A 30 -3.67 -12.34 -8.50
CA LEU A 30 -2.22 -12.31 -8.58
C LEU A 30 -1.64 -13.71 -8.84
N GLY A 31 -2.49 -14.74 -8.92
CA GLY A 31 -2.09 -16.15 -8.98
C GLY A 31 -1.79 -16.74 -7.61
N ALA A 32 -1.16 -17.92 -7.58
CA ALA A 32 -0.72 -18.54 -6.34
C ALA A 32 0.35 -17.68 -5.65
N TYR A 33 0.33 -17.61 -4.32
CA TYR A 33 1.33 -16.83 -3.57
C TYR A 33 2.73 -17.46 -3.72
N LEU A 34 3.70 -16.69 -4.23
CA LEU A 34 5.07 -17.15 -4.49
C LEU A 34 6.10 -16.30 -3.72
N PRO A 35 6.37 -16.59 -2.43
CA PRO A 35 7.27 -15.78 -1.60
C PRO A 35 8.65 -15.55 -2.22
N ALA A 36 9.22 -16.57 -2.85
CA ALA A 36 10.56 -16.51 -3.46
C ALA A 36 10.63 -15.65 -4.73
N ALA A 37 9.50 -15.31 -5.33
CA ALA A 37 9.41 -14.54 -6.58
C ALA A 37 8.43 -13.36 -6.46
N LEU A 38 8.13 -12.92 -5.22
CA LEU A 38 7.04 -11.99 -4.94
C LEU A 38 7.18 -10.66 -5.67
N ALA A 39 8.40 -10.08 -5.68
CA ALA A 39 8.67 -8.84 -6.42
C ALA A 39 8.40 -8.99 -7.92
N HIS A 40 8.81 -10.11 -8.52
CA HIS A 40 8.59 -10.38 -9.94
C HIS A 40 7.10 -10.61 -10.25
N GLN A 41 6.40 -11.35 -9.38
CA GLN A 41 4.96 -11.59 -9.48
C GLN A 41 4.18 -10.27 -9.45
N LEU A 42 4.47 -9.39 -8.50
CA LEU A 42 3.84 -8.09 -8.39
C LEU A 42 4.17 -7.18 -9.59
N LEU A 43 5.41 -7.20 -10.07
CA LEU A 43 5.82 -6.42 -11.23
C LEU A 43 5.06 -6.86 -12.49
N GLN A 44 5.00 -8.17 -12.75
CA GLN A 44 4.26 -8.71 -13.88
C GLN A 44 2.79 -8.33 -13.80
N ALA A 45 2.18 -8.45 -12.62
CA ALA A 45 0.79 -8.02 -12.41
C ALA A 45 0.61 -6.52 -12.72
N CYS A 46 1.51 -5.64 -12.26
CA CYS A 46 1.44 -4.23 -12.61
C CYS A 46 1.54 -3.98 -14.12
N LEU A 47 2.42 -4.69 -14.82
CA LEU A 47 2.59 -4.57 -16.27
C LEU A 47 1.36 -5.05 -17.04
N ASP A 48 0.85 -6.24 -16.72
CA ASP A 48 -0.33 -6.84 -17.34
C ASP A 48 -1.57 -5.95 -17.17
N GLN A 49 -1.64 -5.26 -16.04
CA GLN A 49 -2.77 -4.41 -15.69
C GLN A 49 -2.60 -2.94 -16.09
N GLY A 50 -1.41 -2.54 -16.55
CA GLY A 50 -1.07 -1.15 -16.88
C GLY A 50 -1.14 -0.22 -15.66
N ALA A 51 -0.65 -0.67 -14.50
CA ALA A 51 -0.71 0.10 -13.26
C ALA A 51 0.44 1.11 -13.16
N ASP A 52 0.14 2.38 -12.84
CA ASP A 52 1.15 3.43 -12.63
C ASP A 52 1.72 3.47 -11.21
N ALA A 53 1.07 2.78 -10.27
CA ALA A 53 1.47 2.73 -8.87
C ALA A 53 0.98 1.44 -8.19
N ILE A 54 1.70 1.02 -7.15
CA ILE A 54 1.36 -0.12 -6.31
C ILE A 54 1.38 0.27 -4.83
N LEU A 55 0.32 -0.12 -4.11
CA LEU A 55 0.21 0.01 -2.66
C LEU A 55 0.17 -1.39 -2.05
N PRO A 56 1.25 -1.87 -1.41
CA PRO A 56 1.25 -3.17 -0.74
C PRO A 56 0.44 -3.13 0.55
N LEU A 57 -0.18 -4.27 0.90
CA LEU A 57 -0.92 -4.43 2.14
C LEU A 57 -0.42 -5.61 2.98
N LEU A 58 0.42 -6.49 2.44
CA LEU A 58 1.09 -7.54 3.24
C LEU A 58 2.51 -7.11 3.62
N ALA A 59 2.97 -7.54 4.80
CA ALA A 59 4.32 -7.22 5.27
C ALA A 59 5.40 -7.79 4.33
N GLU A 60 5.16 -8.95 3.73
CA GLU A 60 6.04 -9.59 2.76
C GLU A 60 6.10 -8.82 1.44
N GLU A 61 4.97 -8.27 0.99
CA GLU A 61 4.93 -7.38 -0.19
C GLU A 61 5.71 -6.09 0.08
N VAL A 62 5.55 -5.50 1.27
CA VAL A 62 6.33 -4.33 1.69
C VAL A 62 7.83 -4.62 1.59
N ARG A 63 8.28 -5.77 2.12
CA ARG A 63 9.70 -6.16 2.06
C ARG A 63 10.19 -6.33 0.62
N ALA A 64 9.46 -7.12 -0.17
CA ALA A 64 9.81 -7.40 -1.56
C ALA A 64 9.86 -6.12 -2.41
N LEU A 65 8.90 -5.21 -2.25
CA LEU A 65 8.84 -3.95 -2.98
C LEU A 65 9.87 -2.94 -2.50
N ALA A 66 10.17 -2.87 -1.20
CA ALA A 66 11.21 -1.99 -0.68
C ALA A 66 12.58 -2.34 -1.27
N GLU A 67 12.90 -3.64 -1.37
CA GLU A 67 14.15 -4.14 -1.95
C GLU A 67 14.23 -3.96 -3.48
N SER A 68 13.08 -3.90 -4.16
CA SER A 68 12.99 -3.84 -5.63
C SER A 68 12.44 -2.52 -6.18
N ALA A 69 12.30 -1.48 -5.35
CA ALA A 69 11.65 -0.22 -5.73
C ALA A 69 12.29 0.45 -6.96
N VAL A 70 13.62 0.34 -7.11
CA VAL A 70 14.35 0.85 -8.27
C VAL A 70 13.89 0.16 -9.56
N LEU A 71 13.74 -1.16 -9.55
CA LEU A 71 13.26 -1.93 -10.71
C LEU A 71 11.86 -1.48 -11.14
N PHE A 72 10.93 -1.29 -10.18
CA PHE A 72 9.59 -0.81 -10.49
C PHE A 72 9.62 0.60 -11.12
N ALA A 73 10.50 1.48 -10.63
CA ALA A 73 10.66 2.82 -11.18
C ALA A 73 11.20 2.82 -12.62
N GLU A 74 12.04 1.85 -13.01
CA GLU A 74 12.50 1.69 -14.41
C GLU A 74 11.36 1.40 -15.38
N PHE A 75 10.28 0.77 -14.90
CA PHE A 75 9.05 0.52 -15.68
C PHE A 75 7.98 1.60 -15.49
N GLY A 76 8.30 2.71 -14.81
CA GLY A 76 7.37 3.80 -14.56
C GLY A 76 6.32 3.51 -13.48
N ILE A 77 6.49 2.44 -12.69
CA ILE A 77 5.56 2.05 -11.64
C ILE A 77 6.04 2.64 -10.31
N ARG A 78 5.21 3.47 -9.68
CA ARG A 78 5.52 4.05 -8.36
C ARG A 78 5.19 3.07 -7.23
N VAL A 79 6.20 2.71 -6.44
CA VAL A 79 5.98 1.96 -5.19
C VAL A 79 5.54 2.95 -4.11
N LEU A 80 4.31 2.80 -3.61
CA LEU A 80 3.74 3.67 -2.58
C LEU A 80 4.19 3.23 -1.18
N LEU A 81 5.48 3.42 -0.90
CA LEU A 81 6.14 3.15 0.37
C LEU A 81 7.10 4.30 0.73
N PRO A 82 7.42 4.51 2.02
CA PRO A 82 8.51 5.39 2.39
C PRO A 82 9.86 4.74 2.04
N ALA A 83 10.91 5.54 1.85
CA ALA A 83 12.22 5.05 1.42
C ALA A 83 12.85 4.01 2.38
N ASP A 84 12.56 4.12 3.69
CA ASP A 84 12.99 3.16 4.71
C ASP A 84 11.81 2.30 5.21
N ALA A 85 11.01 1.76 4.28
CA ALA A 85 9.76 1.05 4.57
C ALA A 85 9.86 0.00 5.68
N ILE A 86 11.00 -0.69 5.78
CA ILE A 86 11.23 -1.73 6.78
C ILE A 86 11.17 -1.17 8.21
N HIS A 87 11.65 0.05 8.43
CA HIS A 87 11.59 0.71 9.74
C HIS A 87 10.17 1.03 10.19
N TRP A 88 9.24 1.21 9.25
CA TRP A 88 7.85 1.54 9.53
C TRP A 88 6.98 0.30 9.76
N LEU A 89 7.50 -0.91 9.53
CA LEU A 89 6.75 -2.14 9.78
C LEU A 89 6.60 -2.40 11.28
N ALA A 90 5.36 -2.61 11.70
CA ALA A 90 5.05 -3.06 13.04
C ALA A 90 5.44 -4.56 13.20
N PRO A 91 5.84 -5.00 14.42
CA PRO A 91 6.11 -6.41 14.70
C PRO A 91 4.86 -7.30 14.66
N ALA A 92 3.67 -6.69 14.73
CA ALA A 92 2.38 -7.35 14.62
C ALA A 92 1.42 -6.45 13.83
N THR A 93 0.37 -7.03 13.26
CA THR A 93 -0.66 -6.28 12.53
C THR A 93 -1.28 -5.23 13.46
N PRO A 94 -1.17 -3.93 13.15
CA PRO A 94 -1.71 -2.90 14.02
C PRO A 94 -3.24 -2.85 13.96
N ALA A 95 -3.86 -2.35 15.02
CA ALA A 95 -5.30 -2.10 15.02
C ALA A 95 -5.64 -1.00 13.99
N ALA A 96 -6.57 -1.29 13.09
CA ALA A 96 -6.97 -0.41 11.99
C ALA A 96 -7.91 0.74 12.41
N GLU A 97 -7.97 1.11 13.69
CA GLU A 97 -8.91 2.12 14.21
C GLU A 97 -8.59 3.54 13.73
N ARG A 98 -7.31 3.79 13.43
CA ARG A 98 -6.79 5.08 12.96
C ARG A 98 -5.86 4.88 11.78
N TRP A 99 -6.39 4.93 10.58
CA TRP A 99 -5.62 4.75 9.35
C TRP A 99 -5.57 6.02 8.51
N SER A 100 -4.53 6.13 7.69
CA SER A 100 -4.33 7.22 6.76
C SER A 100 -3.56 6.76 5.53
N VAL A 101 -3.79 7.42 4.40
CA VAL A 101 -3.06 7.20 3.14
C VAL A 101 -2.40 8.51 2.76
N TRP A 102 -1.12 8.43 2.42
CA TRP A 102 -0.26 9.56 2.13
C TRP A 102 0.41 9.40 0.78
N LEU A 103 0.48 10.50 0.04
CA LEU A 103 1.24 10.61 -1.20
C LEU A 103 2.12 11.85 -1.11
N GLU A 104 3.45 11.66 -1.15
CA GLU A 104 4.42 12.76 -1.12
C GLU A 104 4.22 13.70 0.08
N GLY A 105 3.97 13.13 1.26
CA GLY A 105 3.70 13.87 2.50
C GLY A 105 2.33 14.54 2.56
N LYS A 106 1.46 14.38 1.56
CA LYS A 106 0.09 14.90 1.58
C LYS A 106 -0.91 13.80 1.96
N PRO A 107 -1.76 14.00 2.97
CA PRO A 107 -2.79 13.02 3.30
C PRO A 107 -3.89 13.06 2.23
N VAL A 108 -4.21 11.91 1.64
CA VAL A 108 -5.28 11.78 0.64
C VAL A 108 -6.54 11.11 1.20
N ALA A 109 -6.38 10.36 2.29
CA ALA A 109 -7.49 9.90 3.11
C ALA A 109 -7.02 9.63 4.53
N ALA A 110 -7.93 9.76 5.48
CA ALA A 110 -7.73 9.33 6.84
C ALA A 110 -9.06 9.04 7.50
N PHE A 111 -9.05 8.09 8.43
CA PHE A 111 -10.15 7.88 9.35
C PHE A 111 -9.60 7.47 10.72
N PRO A 112 -9.99 8.18 11.80
CA PRO A 112 -10.71 9.46 11.80
C PRO A 112 -9.87 10.60 11.16
N PRO A 113 -10.42 11.83 11.01
CA PRO A 113 -9.63 12.96 10.55
C PRO A 113 -8.35 13.15 11.36
N LEU A 114 -7.25 13.47 10.67
CA LEU A 114 -5.96 13.73 11.31
C LEU A 114 -6.02 14.99 12.17
N THR A 115 -5.33 14.96 13.30
CA THR A 115 -5.02 16.15 14.10
C THR A 115 -3.92 16.97 13.42
N GLY A 116 -3.78 18.25 13.80
CA GLY A 116 -2.71 19.10 13.27
C GLY A 116 -1.30 18.57 13.56
N ALA A 117 -1.11 17.83 14.66
CA ALA A 117 0.14 17.18 15.01
C ALA A 117 0.47 16.02 14.05
N GLU A 118 -0.49 15.11 13.82
CA GLU A 118 -0.35 14.01 12.84
C GLU A 118 -0.09 14.56 11.43
N GLU A 119 -0.82 15.61 11.03
CA GLU A 119 -0.59 16.23 9.74
C GLU A 119 0.82 16.81 9.58
N SER A 120 1.31 17.52 10.61
CA SER A 120 2.64 18.11 10.62
C SER A 120 3.73 17.04 10.59
N ALA A 121 3.57 15.97 11.38
CA ALA A 121 4.50 14.85 11.44
C ALA A 121 4.57 14.12 10.09
N GLY A 122 3.42 13.77 9.50
CA GLY A 122 3.38 13.07 8.21
C GLY A 122 3.93 13.89 7.04
N ARG A 123 3.67 15.21 7.02
CA ARG A 123 4.28 16.14 6.06
C ARG A 123 5.80 16.21 6.21
N SER A 124 6.28 16.32 7.44
CA SER A 124 7.72 16.43 7.73
C SER A 124 8.49 15.17 7.37
N ALA A 125 7.88 14.00 7.56
CA ALA A 125 8.43 12.71 7.18
C ALA A 125 8.26 12.37 5.68
N ALA A 126 7.60 13.25 4.90
CA ALA A 126 7.25 13.02 3.50
C ALA A 126 6.58 11.65 3.27
N LEU A 127 5.62 11.28 4.14
CA LEU A 127 5.02 9.94 4.14
C LEU A 127 4.44 9.55 2.78
N GLN A 128 4.61 8.27 2.44
CA GLN A 128 4.10 7.66 1.22
C GLN A 128 3.62 6.24 1.50
N GLY A 129 2.36 5.95 1.19
CA GLY A 129 1.72 4.66 1.47
C GLY A 129 0.58 4.75 2.47
N ALA A 130 0.15 3.59 2.97
CA ALA A 130 -0.91 3.47 3.97
C ALA A 130 -0.31 3.26 5.36
N PHE A 131 -0.80 3.99 6.35
CA PHE A 131 -0.29 3.98 7.71
C PHE A 131 -1.42 3.87 8.72
N VAL A 132 -1.13 3.21 9.84
CA VAL A 132 -1.82 3.42 11.10
C VAL A 132 -1.11 4.48 11.93
N SER A 133 -1.82 5.12 12.85
CA SER A 133 -1.22 6.09 13.77
C SER A 133 -1.78 5.99 15.18
N ASP A 134 -0.94 6.26 16.18
CA ASP A 134 -1.40 6.48 17.55
C ASP A 134 -1.78 7.96 17.79
N GLN A 135 -2.36 8.26 18.95
CA GLN A 135 -2.73 9.64 19.32
C GLN A 135 -1.52 10.56 19.54
N ASN A 136 -0.30 10.01 19.59
CA ASN A 136 0.94 10.76 19.77
C ASN A 136 1.60 11.11 18.43
N GLY A 137 1.01 10.71 17.30
CA GLY A 137 1.54 10.97 15.96
C GLY A 137 2.65 10.00 15.55
N HIS A 138 2.77 8.84 16.18
CA HIS A 138 3.63 7.76 15.70
C HIS A 138 2.92 6.99 14.60
N PHE A 139 3.59 6.84 13.45
CA PHE A 139 3.07 6.11 12.30
C PHE A 139 3.74 4.75 12.15
N GLN A 140 2.96 3.76 11.72
CA GLN A 140 3.45 2.46 11.26
C GLN A 140 2.74 2.13 9.95
N LEU A 141 3.40 1.39 9.06
CA LEU A 141 2.76 0.92 7.83
C LEU A 141 1.54 0.07 8.17
N PHE A 142 0.46 0.33 7.46
CA PHE A 142 -0.73 -0.49 7.52
C PHE A 142 -0.45 -1.79 6.78
N THR A 143 -0.56 -2.91 7.48
CA THR A 143 -0.50 -4.25 6.87
C THR A 143 -1.68 -5.07 7.34
N VAL A 144 -2.11 -6.05 6.56
CA VAL A 144 -3.07 -7.08 6.95
C VAL A 144 -2.33 -8.40 7.17
N SER A 145 -2.80 -9.22 8.11
CA SER A 145 -2.27 -10.58 8.25
C SER A 145 -2.76 -11.45 7.10
N ALA A 146 -1.87 -12.29 6.57
CA ALA A 146 -2.23 -13.31 5.58
C ALA A 146 -3.13 -14.41 6.18
N ASP A 147 -3.17 -14.55 7.52
CA ASP A 147 -3.94 -15.59 8.24
C ASP A 147 -5.48 -15.38 8.20
N GLY A 148 -5.98 -14.43 7.41
CA GLY A 148 -7.40 -14.12 7.24
C GLY A 148 -7.85 -13.96 5.78
N LEU A 149 -7.01 -14.34 4.81
CA LEU A 149 -7.34 -14.43 3.39
C LEU A 149 -7.56 -15.88 2.95
#